data_AF-A0A532ESN5-F1
#
_entry.id   AF-A0A532ESN5-F1
#
_cell.length_a   1.000
_cell.length_b   1.000
_cell.length_c   1.000
_cell.angle_alpha   90.00
_cell.angle_beta   90.00
_cell.angle_gamma   90.00
#
_symmetry.space_group_name_H-M   'P 1'
#
loop_
_entity.id
_entity.type
_entity.pdbx_description
1 polymer ?
#
loop_
_entity_poly.entity_id
_entity_poly.type
_entity_poly.pdbx_seq_one_letter_code
_entity_poly.pdbx_strand_id
1 'polypeptide(L)' 'MTQQAAVKLLAIVHERRQIQLEELLSYLPEFTWNQVFSLVDELSRRKLICLRRQGFEYQLRAASLST' A
#
# COMPACT_ATOMS: atom_id res chain seq x y z
N MET A 1 -7.43 15.49 2.96
CA MET A 1 -6.76 15.11 1.69
C MET A 1 -6.14 13.71 1.75
N THR A 2 -5.47 13.33 2.85
CA THR A 2 -4.83 12.00 3.03
C THR A 2 -5.79 10.80 3.04
N GLN A 3 -7.03 10.98 3.48
CA GLN A 3 -7.99 9.87 3.58
C GLN A 3 -8.42 9.30 2.20
N GLN A 4 -8.58 10.15 1.18
CA GLN A 4 -8.92 9.69 -0.17
C GLN A 4 -7.78 8.89 -0.80
N ALA A 5 -6.53 9.29 -0.50
CA ALA A 5 -5.33 8.58 -0.92
C ALA A 5 -5.24 7.18 -0.29
N ALA A 6 -5.53 7.08 1.01
CA ALA A 6 -5.56 5.80 1.73
C ALA A 6 -6.59 4.84 1.13
N VAL A 7 -7.79 5.33 0.81
CA VAL A 7 -8.85 4.52 0.17
C VAL A 7 -8.42 4.05 -1.20
N LYS A 8 -7.85 4.93 -2.03
CA LYS A 8 -7.33 4.57 -3.37
C LYS A 8 -6.22 3.53 -3.29
N LEU A 9 -5.24 3.73 -2.40
CA LEU A 9 -4.13 2.80 -2.16
C LEU A 9 -4.66 1.42 -1.75
N LEU A 10 -5.58 1.39 -0.78
CA LEU A 10 -6.17 0.16 -0.28
C LEU A 10 -6.93 -0.58 -1.38
N ALA A 11 -7.72 0.14 -2.19
CA ALA A 11 -8.44 -0.43 -3.32
C ALA A 11 -7.48 -1.09 -4.33
N ILE A 12 -6.39 -0.42 -4.70
CA ILE A 12 -5.36 -0.97 -5.61
C ILE A 12 -4.75 -2.25 -5.04
N VAL A 13 -4.35 -2.24 -3.76
CA VAL A 13 -3.74 -3.41 -3.11
C VAL A 13 -4.72 -4.58 -3.02
N HIS A 14 -6.01 -4.32 -2.75
CA HIS A 14 -7.05 -5.36 -2.73
C HIS A 14 -7.33 -5.93 -4.13
N GLU A 15 -7.44 -5.08 -5.16
CA GLU A 15 -7.70 -5.50 -6.53
C GLU A 15 -6.56 -6.35 -7.09
N ARG A 16 -5.32 -5.92 -6.85
CA ARG A 16 -4.12 -6.62 -7.35
C ARG A 16 -3.74 -7.83 -6.51
N ARG A 17 -4.28 -7.98 -5.28
CA ARG A 17 -3.90 -8.94 -4.22
C ARG A 17 -2.47 -8.79 -3.70
N GLN A 18 -1.53 -8.49 -4.59
CA GLN A 18 -0.12 -8.24 -4.37
C GLN A 18 0.37 -7.21 -5.40
N ILE A 19 1.10 -6.19 -4.95
CA ILE A 19 1.69 -5.16 -5.82
C ILE A 19 3.04 -4.72 -5.25
N GLN A 20 3.99 -4.38 -6.12
CA GLN A 20 5.26 -3.77 -5.70
C GLN A 20 5.04 -2.33 -5.24
N LEU A 21 5.85 -1.84 -4.29
CA LEU A 21 5.75 -0.46 -3.83
C LEU A 21 6.09 0.53 -4.95
N GLU A 22 7.09 0.21 -5.78
CA GLU A 22 7.47 1.02 -6.94
C GLU A 22 6.33 1.10 -7.97
N GLU A 23 5.65 -0.02 -8.21
CA GLU A 23 4.49 -0.05 -9.10
C GLU A 23 3.32 0.76 -8.52
N LEU A 24 3.06 0.64 -7.20
CA LEU A 24 2.03 1.42 -6.53
C LEU A 24 2.23 2.94 -6.67
N LEU A 25 3.47 3.40 -6.56
CA LEU A 25 3.81 4.82 -6.74
C LEU A 25 3.43 5.33 -8.14
N SER A 26 3.47 4.46 -9.15
CA SER A 26 3.08 4.82 -10.53
C SER A 26 1.57 5.09 -10.67
N TYR A 27 0.73 4.55 -9.77
CA TYR A 27 -0.72 4.81 -9.73
C TYR A 27 -1.10 6.02 -8.86
N LEU A 28 -0.13 6.59 -8.16
CA LEU A 28 -0.30 7.70 -7.22
C LEU A 28 0.67 8.85 -7.55
N PRO A 29 0.73 9.34 -8.81
CA PRO A 29 1.68 10.38 -9.21
C PRO A 29 1.44 11.72 -8.49
N GLU A 30 0.23 11.96 -7.99
CA GLU A 30 -0.09 13.14 -7.20
C GLU A 30 0.50 13.14 -5.77
N PHE A 31 1.13 12.05 -5.33
CA PHE A 31 1.71 11.91 -3.99
C PHE A 31 3.23 11.76 -4.04
N THR A 32 3.89 12.42 -3.09
CA THR A 32 5.33 12.20 -2.86
C THR A 32 5.59 10.83 -2.24
N TRP A 33 6.81 10.32 -2.41
CA TRP A 33 7.24 9.06 -1.81
C TRP A 33 7.00 9.01 -0.29
N ASN A 34 7.30 10.10 0.43
CA ASN A 34 7.08 10.20 1.88
C ASN A 34 5.59 10.11 2.26
N GLN A 35 4.71 10.70 1.45
CA GLN A 35 3.26 10.65 1.69
C GLN A 35 2.72 9.23 1.46
N VAL A 36 3.13 8.58 0.37
CA VAL A 36 2.73 7.18 0.10
C VAL A 36 3.27 6.26 1.19
N PHE A 37 4.52 6.42 1.61
CA PHE A 37 5.10 5.63 2.69
C PHE A 37 4.36 5.81 4.02
N SER A 38 3.99 7.05 4.37
CA SER A 38 3.20 7.34 5.57
C SER A 38 1.82 6.66 5.53
N LEU A 39 1.16 6.65 4.37
CA LEU A 39 -0.12 5.95 4.17
C LEU A 39 0.03 4.44 4.25
N VAL A 40 1.08 3.88 3.67
CA VAL A 40 1.40 2.45 3.76
C VAL A 40 1.64 2.04 5.21
N ASP A 41 2.46 2.80 5.95
CA ASP A 41 2.73 2.55 7.38
C ASP A 41 1.44 2.60 8.20
N GLU A 42 0.60 3.62 7.99
CA GLU A 42 -0.68 3.76 8.68
C GLU A 42 -1.63 2.57 8.38
N LEU A 43 -1.81 2.21 7.12
CA LEU A 43 -2.66 1.08 6.71
C LEU A 43 -2.11 -0.26 7.20
N SER A 44 -0.78 -0.40 7.28
CA SER A 44 -0.14 -1.60 7.81
C SER A 44 -0.32 -1.74 9.31
N ARG A 45 -0.19 -0.65 10.08
CA ARG A 45 -0.48 -0.63 11.53
C ARG A 45 -1.94 -0.96 11.84
N ARG A 46 -2.86 -0.56 10.95
CA ARG A 46 -4.29 -0.91 11.01
C ARG A 46 -4.59 -2.35 10.57
N LYS A 47 -3.57 -3.12 10.20
CA LYS A 47 -3.70 -4.50 9.67
C LYS A 47 -4.62 -4.60 8.45
N LEU A 48 -4.67 -3.55 7.62
CA LEU A 48 -5.42 -3.55 6.36
C LEU A 48 -4.56 -4.05 5.21
N ILE A 49 -3.25 -3.79 5.28
CA ILE A 49 -2.26 -4.28 4.32
C ILE A 49 -1.02 -4.81 5.05
N CYS A 50 -0.27 -5.65 4.36
CA CYS A 50 1.01 -6.19 4.80
C CYS A 50 2.11 -5.72 3.86
N LEU A 51 3.11 -5.00 4.41
CA LEU A 51 4.35 -4.70 3.72
C LEU A 51 5.35 -5.84 3.99
N ARG A 52 5.90 -6.44 2.93
CA ARG A 52 6.98 -7.43 3.00
C ARG A 52 8.11 -7.02 2.09
N ARG A 53 9.34 -7.15 2.58
CA ARG A 53 10.53 -7.00 1.76
C ARG A 53 10.93 -8.35 1.19
N GLN A 54 11.07 -8.44 -0.14
CA GLN A 54 11.61 -9.60 -0.86
C GLN A 54 12.89 -9.18 -1.57
N GLY A 55 14.05 -9.52 -1.01
CA GLY A 55 15.34 -9.06 -1.53
C GLY A 55 15.49 -7.54 -1.41
N PHE A 56 15.55 -6.88 -2.58
CA PHE A 56 15.64 -5.41 -2.72
C PHE A 56 14.28 -4.76 -3.03
N GLU A 57 13.21 -5.54 -3.19
CA GLU A 57 11.89 -5.05 -3.57
C GLU A 57 10.96 -5.03 -2.35
N TYR A 58 10.08 -4.03 -2.29
CA TYR A 58 9.00 -3.96 -1.32
C TYR A 58 7.69 -4.39 -1.96
N GLN A 59 6.99 -5.32 -1.33
CA GLN A 59 5.69 -5.82 -1.77
C GLN A 59 4.61 -5.51 -0.75
N LEU A 60 3.48 -5.07 -1.27
CA LEU A 60 2.25 -4.83 -0.53
C LEU A 60 1.26 -5.94 -0.84
N ARG A 61 0.59 -6.43 0.20
CA ARG A 61 -0.51 -7.40 0.07
C ARG A 61 -1.69 -6.94 0.91
N ALA A 62 -2.91 -7.25 0.47
CA ALA A 62 -4.05 -7.11 1.35
C ALA A 62 -3.86 -8.01 2.58
N ALA A 63 -4.20 -7.52 3.76
CA ALA A 63 -4.25 -8.38 4.92
C ALA A 63 -5.39 -9.39 4.70
N SER A 64 -5.05 -10.67 4.57
CA SER A 64 -6.08 -11.71 4.63
C SER A 64 -6.72 -11.62 6.00
N LEU A 65 -8.04 -11.45 6.08
CA LEU A 65 -8.77 -11.85 7.28
C LEU A 65 -8.44 -13.34 7.47
N SER A 66 -7.59 -13.64 8.45
CA SER A 66 -7.51 -14.97 9.01
C SER A 66 -8.83 -15.21 9.71
N THR A 67 -9.81 -15.74 8.98
CA THR A 67 -11.00 -16.36 9.55
C THR A 67 -10.61 -17.65 10.26
#